data_AF-E4ZW83-F1
#
_entry.id   AF-E4ZW83-F1
#
_cell.length_a   1.000
_cell.length_b   1.000
_cell.length_c   1.000
_cell.angle_alpha   90.00
_cell.angle_beta   90.00
_cell.angle_gamma   90.00
#
_symmetry.space_group_name_H-M   'P 1'
#
loop_
_entity.id
_entity.type
_entity.pdbx_description
1 polymer ?
#
loop_
_entity_poly.entity_id
_entity_poly.type
_entity_poly.pdbx_seq_one_letter_code
_entity_poly.pdbx_strand_id
1 'polypeptide(L)'
;MKLASASLAACLAVLPTAWSLPNNLSIHQFKLPTCAAASCLKSTNGLFDGCPPSDLACLCRLEQTEIARYVSTVQTCIDGDEGKAACTEGARYQYKSVLKTVCANEQFGNKTVNFAQVTPPA
;
A
#
# COMPACT_ATOMS: atom_id res chain seq x y z
N MET A 1 49.04 61.14 6.60
CA MET A 1 48.20 61.06 7.82
C MET A 1 46.76 60.76 7.41
N LYS A 2 46.09 59.88 8.17
CA LYS A 2 44.64 59.51 8.16
C LYS A 2 44.19 58.64 6.95
N LEU A 3 44.04 57.31 7.03
CA LEU A 3 43.18 56.37 7.82
C LEU A 3 41.67 56.42 7.53
N ALA A 4 41.14 55.19 7.39
CA ALA A 4 39.76 54.70 7.50
C ALA A 4 38.96 54.57 6.18
N SER A 5 38.71 53.34 5.70
CA SER A 5 37.54 52.46 6.03
C SER A 5 36.43 52.67 4.97
N ALA A 6 35.68 51.73 4.40
CA ALA A 6 35.25 50.36 4.71
C ALA A 6 34.63 49.77 3.41
N SER A 7 34.92 48.51 3.02
CA SER A 7 34.01 47.34 3.08
C SER A 7 33.11 47.06 1.86
N LEU A 8 32.83 45.75 1.68
CA LEU A 8 31.79 45.08 0.86
C LEU A 8 32.22 44.69 -0.56
N ALA A 9 31.96 43.49 -1.08
CA ALA A 9 31.36 42.28 -0.54
C ALA A 9 31.69 41.12 -1.50
N ALA A 10 31.83 39.92 -0.94
CA ALA A 10 31.96 38.68 -1.68
C ALA A 10 30.64 38.36 -2.43
N CYS A 11 30.75 37.99 -3.72
CA CYS A 11 29.64 37.38 -4.46
C CYS A 11 30.05 35.96 -4.90
N LEU A 12 29.85 35.07 -3.94
CA LEU A 12 29.26 33.73 -4.05
C LEU A 12 29.25 33.04 -5.42
N ALA A 13 29.95 31.91 -5.46
CA ALA A 13 29.87 30.88 -6.48
C ALA A 13 28.41 30.44 -6.73
N VAL A 14 28.03 30.42 -8.00
CA VAL A 14 26.76 29.85 -8.47
C VAL A 14 26.88 28.34 -8.34
N LEU A 15 26.32 27.77 -7.26
CA LEU A 15 26.08 26.33 -7.18
C LEU A 15 24.86 26.02 -8.06
N PRO A 16 24.91 25.00 -8.93
CA PRO A 16 23.72 24.49 -9.56
C PRO A 16 22.80 24.00 -8.45
N THR A 17 21.62 24.61 -8.33
CA THR A 17 20.53 24.05 -7.54
C THR A 17 20.21 22.69 -8.15
N ALA A 18 20.78 21.64 -7.59
CA ALA A 18 20.25 20.30 -7.76
C ALA A 18 18.78 20.40 -7.40
N TRP A 19 17.91 20.15 -8.38
CA TRP A 19 16.52 19.93 -8.12
C TRP A 19 16.46 18.66 -7.28
N SER A 20 16.50 18.85 -5.96
CA SER A 20 16.09 17.84 -5.02
C SER A 20 14.61 17.60 -5.36
N LEU A 21 14.34 16.60 -6.21
CA LEU A 21 13.02 16.02 -6.23
C LEU A 21 12.68 15.76 -4.77
N PRO A 22 11.54 16.25 -4.26
CA PRO A 22 11.14 15.90 -2.93
C PRO A 22 10.93 14.38 -2.93
N ASN A 23 11.93 13.63 -2.44
CA ASN A 23 11.81 12.26 -1.95
C ASN A 23 10.97 12.23 -0.66
N ASN A 24 10.04 13.17 -0.51
CA ASN A 24 9.05 13.14 0.54
C ASN A 24 7.83 12.39 0.00
N LEU A 25 8.06 11.12 -0.33
CA LEU A 25 7.05 10.10 -0.09
C LEU A 25 6.94 9.89 1.43
N SER A 26 6.63 10.96 2.15
CA SER A 26 5.78 10.87 3.33
C SER A 26 4.43 10.42 2.80
N ILE A 27 4.35 9.13 2.47
CA ILE A 27 3.13 8.36 2.36
C ILE A 27 2.51 8.56 3.73
N HIS A 28 1.64 9.56 3.85
CA HIS A 28 0.55 9.55 4.83
C HIS A 28 0.19 8.09 4.99
N GLN A 29 0.27 7.56 6.22
CA GLN A 29 -0.07 6.18 6.52
C GLN A 29 -1.52 5.93 6.07
N PHE A 30 -1.69 5.69 4.77
CA PHE A 30 -2.94 5.36 4.13
C PHE A 30 -3.19 3.96 4.61
N LYS A 31 -3.84 3.88 5.77
CA LYS A 31 -4.22 2.64 6.39
C LYS A 31 -5.30 2.07 5.49
N LEU A 32 -4.88 1.28 4.52
CA LEU A 32 -5.76 0.67 3.55
C LEU A 32 -6.81 -0.13 4.33
N PRO A 33 -8.10 0.19 4.21
CA PRO A 33 -9.12 -0.55 4.92
C PRO A 33 -9.17 -1.96 4.35
N THR A 34 -8.88 -2.96 5.18
CA THR A 34 -8.82 -4.38 4.78
C THR A 34 -10.20 -5.04 4.74
N CYS A 35 -11.26 -4.28 5.04
CA CYS A 35 -12.65 -4.65 4.89
C CYS A 35 -13.00 -6.01 5.50
N ALA A 36 -12.66 -6.18 6.78
CA ALA A 36 -12.89 -7.40 7.55
C ALA A 36 -12.13 -8.65 7.05
N ALA A 37 -11.11 -8.52 6.19
CA ALA A 37 -10.28 -9.66 5.76
C ALA A 37 -9.71 -10.46 6.96
N ALA A 38 -9.31 -9.77 8.04
CA ALA A 38 -8.79 -10.42 9.26
C ALA A 38 -9.83 -11.30 9.97
N SER A 39 -11.13 -11.06 9.78
CA SER A 39 -12.19 -11.89 10.37
C SER A 39 -12.22 -13.30 9.82
N CYS A 40 -11.73 -13.52 8.60
CA CYS A 40 -11.57 -14.85 8.01
C CYS A 40 -10.32 -15.58 8.50
N LEU A 41 -9.47 -14.89 9.27
CA LEU A 41 -8.18 -15.36 9.78
C LEU A 41 -8.18 -15.45 11.30
N LYS A 42 -9.36 -15.66 11.92
CA LYS A 42 -9.52 -15.70 13.39
C LYS A 42 -8.66 -16.80 14.04
N SER A 43 -8.50 -17.95 13.39
CA SER A 43 -7.67 -19.06 13.89
C SER A 43 -6.17 -18.71 13.98
N THR A 44 -5.74 -17.66 13.28
CA THR A 44 -4.36 -17.19 13.19
C THR A 44 -4.24 -15.75 13.70
N ASN A 45 -5.14 -15.32 14.59
CA ASN A 45 -5.17 -13.97 15.18
C ASN A 45 -5.16 -12.84 14.13
N GLY A 46 -5.83 -13.05 13.00
CA GLY A 46 -5.94 -12.06 11.93
C GLY A 46 -4.76 -12.05 10.95
N LEU A 47 -3.83 -13.01 11.04
CA LEU A 47 -2.64 -13.11 10.18
C LEU A 47 -2.78 -14.23 9.14
N PHE A 48 -2.22 -14.05 7.96
CA PHE A 48 -2.10 -15.11 6.96
C PHE A 48 -0.62 -15.40 6.73
N ASP A 49 -0.15 -16.59 7.11
CA ASP A 49 1.26 -16.97 7.10
C ASP A 49 2.19 -15.91 7.74
N GLY A 50 1.73 -15.30 8.83
CA GLY A 50 2.44 -14.23 9.54
C GLY A 50 2.27 -12.82 8.95
N CYS A 51 1.64 -12.69 7.78
CA CYS A 51 1.34 -11.42 7.15
C CYS A 51 -0.05 -10.88 7.55
N PRO A 52 -0.16 -9.66 8.10
CA PRO A 52 -1.46 -9.04 8.30
C PRO A 52 -2.07 -8.61 6.96
N PRO A 53 -3.41 -8.64 6.80
CA PRO A 53 -4.10 -8.18 5.58
C PRO A 53 -3.75 -6.76 5.14
N SER A 54 -3.30 -5.89 6.04
CA SER A 54 -2.89 -4.53 5.72
C SER A 54 -1.48 -4.43 5.15
N ASP A 55 -0.63 -5.44 5.35
CA ASP A 55 0.73 -5.48 4.82
C ASP A 55 0.75 -6.22 3.49
N LEU A 56 0.42 -5.48 2.43
CA LEU A 56 0.37 -6.01 1.08
C LEU A 56 1.75 -6.48 0.60
N ALA A 57 2.83 -5.83 1.03
CA ALA A 57 4.18 -6.23 0.64
C ALA A 57 4.54 -7.60 1.23
N CYS A 58 4.17 -7.87 2.48
CA CYS A 58 4.31 -9.18 3.09
C CYS A 58 3.50 -10.24 2.31
N LEU A 59 2.23 -9.98 2.04
CA LEU A 59 1.37 -10.89 1.29
C LEU A 59 1.91 -11.20 -0.12
N CYS A 60 2.36 -10.17 -0.85
CA CYS A 60 2.85 -10.33 -2.22
C CYS A 60 4.22 -11.01 -2.31
N ARG A 61 4.96 -11.14 -1.21
CA ARG A 61 6.20 -11.95 -1.15
C ARG A 61 5.93 -13.45 -1.08
N LEU A 62 4.71 -13.86 -0.74
CA LEU A 62 4.32 -15.26 -0.71
C LEU A 62 4.33 -15.86 -2.12
N GLU A 63 4.36 -17.19 -2.20
CA GLU A 63 4.24 -17.88 -3.48
C GLU A 63 2.87 -17.64 -4.11
N GLN A 64 2.78 -17.83 -5.43
CA GLN A 64 1.54 -17.58 -6.17
C GLN A 64 0.36 -18.42 -5.65
N THR A 65 0.63 -19.66 -5.25
CA THR A 65 -0.36 -20.56 -4.64
C THR A 65 -0.88 -20.02 -3.31
N GLU A 66 0.00 -19.44 -2.50
CA GLU A 66 -0.35 -18.88 -1.20
C GLU A 66 -1.15 -17.58 -1.31
N ILE A 67 -0.82 -16.73 -2.29
CA ILE A 67 -1.61 -15.55 -2.61
C ILE A 67 -3.02 -15.95 -3.07
N ALA A 68 -3.14 -17.00 -3.90
CA ALA A 68 -4.45 -17.51 -4.32
C ALA A 68 -5.25 -18.07 -3.13
N ARG A 69 -4.59 -18.81 -2.22
CA ARG A 69 -5.19 -19.30 -0.98
C ARG A 69 -5.66 -18.14 -0.11
N TYR A 70 -4.84 -17.13 0.08
CA TYR A 70 -5.18 -15.91 0.80
C TYR A 70 -6.46 -15.28 0.25
N VAL A 71 -6.49 -15.01 -1.06
CA VAL A 71 -7.64 -14.41 -1.75
C VAL A 71 -8.90 -15.25 -1.51
N SER A 72 -8.82 -16.57 -1.73
CA SER A 72 -9.97 -17.46 -1.52
C SER A 72 -10.45 -17.47 -0.07
N THR A 73 -9.54 -17.36 0.90
CA THR A 73 -9.88 -17.34 2.32
C THR A 73 -10.55 -16.04 2.72
N VAL A 74 -10.01 -14.88 2.33
CA VAL A 74 -10.52 -13.59 2.83
C VAL A 74 -11.68 -13.04 2.00
N GLN A 75 -11.87 -13.52 0.77
CA GLN A 75 -12.88 -12.99 -0.13
C GLN A 75 -14.29 -13.06 0.46
N THR A 76 -14.65 -14.16 1.13
CA THR A 76 -15.97 -14.33 1.75
C THR A 76 -16.22 -13.33 2.87
N CYS A 77 -15.20 -12.98 3.67
CA CYS A 77 -15.34 -11.94 4.70
C CYS A 77 -15.41 -10.54 4.12
N ILE A 78 -14.66 -10.26 3.05
CA ILE A 78 -14.71 -8.97 2.36
C ILE A 78 -16.09 -8.78 1.73
N ASP A 79 -16.59 -9.76 0.99
CA ASP A 79 -17.84 -9.64 0.24
C ASP A 79 -19.10 -9.93 1.07
N GLY A 80 -18.94 -10.55 2.25
CA GLY A 80 -20.01 -10.86 3.18
C GLY A 80 -20.46 -9.67 4.03
N ASP A 81 -21.35 -9.95 4.98
CA ASP A 81 -21.99 -8.91 5.79
C ASP A 81 -20.99 -8.14 6.67
N GLU A 82 -19.98 -8.83 7.20
CA GLU A 82 -18.93 -8.17 8.00
C GLU A 82 -18.14 -7.14 7.16
N GLY A 83 -17.72 -7.50 5.95
CA GLY A 83 -17.01 -6.59 5.06
C GLY A 83 -17.90 -5.47 4.52
N LYS A 84 -19.20 -5.73 4.30
CA LYS A 84 -20.20 -4.70 3.96
C LYS A 84 -20.48 -3.72 5.10
N ALA A 85 -20.43 -4.20 6.34
CA ALA A 85 -20.57 -3.35 7.53
C ALA A 85 -19.29 -2.54 7.80
N ALA A 86 -18.10 -3.12 7.57
CA ALA A 86 -16.81 -2.49 7.82
C ALA A 86 -16.38 -1.49 6.74
N CYS A 87 -16.81 -1.70 5.49
CA CYS A 87 -16.37 -0.92 4.33
C CYS A 87 -17.52 -0.58 3.38
N THR A 88 -17.43 0.60 2.76
CA THR A 88 -18.21 0.91 1.56
C THR A 88 -17.83 -0.03 0.41
N GLU A 89 -18.71 -0.18 -0.57
CA GLU A 89 -18.42 -0.99 -1.76
C GLU A 89 -17.14 -0.52 -2.49
N GLY A 90 -16.98 0.79 -2.65
CA GLY A 90 -15.78 1.38 -3.24
C GLY A 90 -14.51 1.04 -2.47
N ALA A 91 -14.55 1.04 -1.13
CA ALA A 91 -13.40 0.66 -0.31
C ALA A 91 -13.04 -0.83 -0.46
N ARG A 92 -14.04 -1.72 -0.52
CA ARG A 92 -13.80 -3.14 -0.80
C ARG A 92 -13.18 -3.36 -2.18
N TYR A 93 -13.70 -2.68 -3.20
CA TYR A 93 -13.14 -2.73 -4.55
C TYR A 93 -11.71 -2.20 -4.58
N GLN A 94 -11.45 -1.06 -3.93
CA GLN A 94 -10.11 -0.50 -3.84
C GLN A 94 -9.15 -1.46 -3.15
N TYR A 95 -9.51 -2.08 -2.03
CA TYR A 95 -8.65 -3.06 -1.36
C TYR A 95 -8.21 -4.17 -2.32
N LYS A 96 -9.19 -4.79 -3.00
CA LYS A 96 -8.93 -5.85 -3.99
C LYS A 96 -8.04 -5.35 -5.14
N SER A 97 -8.30 -4.15 -5.64
CA SER A 97 -7.54 -3.53 -6.72
C SER A 97 -6.10 -3.24 -6.30
N VAL A 98 -5.89 -2.66 -5.11
CA VAL A 98 -4.55 -2.32 -4.62
C VAL A 98 -3.74 -3.59 -4.38
N LEU A 99 -4.30 -4.63 -3.77
CA LEU A 99 -3.60 -5.91 -3.63
C LEU A 99 -3.17 -6.46 -4.99
N LYS A 100 -4.06 -6.42 -5.98
CA LYS A 100 -3.74 -6.82 -7.36
C LYS A 100 -2.61 -6.00 -7.97
N THR A 101 -2.67 -4.68 -7.86
CA THR A 101 -1.64 -3.78 -8.39
C THR A 101 -0.29 -3.96 -7.71
N VAL A 102 -0.27 -4.09 -6.38
CA VAL A 102 0.97 -4.27 -5.61
C VAL A 102 1.62 -5.59 -5.97
N CYS A 103 0.87 -6.69 -5.97
CA CYS A 103 1.40 -8.02 -6.26
C CYS A 103 1.87 -8.18 -7.72
N ALA A 104 1.30 -7.42 -8.65
CA ALA A 104 1.73 -7.39 -10.05
C ALA A 104 3.05 -6.64 -10.28
N ASN A 105 3.63 -6.01 -9.25
CA ASN A 105 4.93 -5.35 -9.37
C ASN A 105 6.05 -6.39 -9.59
N GLU A 106 7.02 -6.06 -10.43
CA GLU A 106 8.17 -6.92 -10.76
C GLU A 106 8.97 -7.32 -9.52
N GLN A 107 9.03 -6.47 -8.49
CA GLN A 107 9.73 -6.77 -7.24
C GLN A 107 9.15 -7.98 -6.48
N PHE A 108 7.89 -8.34 -6.76
CA PHE A 108 7.22 -9.52 -6.20
C PHE A 108 7.11 -10.67 -7.22
N GLY A 109 7.71 -10.52 -8.41
CA GLY A 109 7.69 -11.53 -9.46
C GLY A 109 6.42 -11.54 -10.31
N ASN A 110 5.80 -10.37 -10.53
CA ASN A 110 4.63 -10.21 -11.41
C ASN A 110 3.47 -11.17 -11.08
N LYS A 111 3.12 -11.27 -9.79
CA LYS A 111 2.08 -12.19 -9.32
C LYS A 111 0.70 -11.77 -9.82
N THR A 112 -0.17 -12.76 -10.01
CA THR A 112 -1.56 -12.55 -10.40
C THR A 112 -2.47 -12.68 -9.19
N VAL A 113 -3.34 -11.69 -8.98
CA VAL A 113 -4.38 -11.71 -7.94
C VAL A 113 -5.73 -11.63 -8.63
N ASN A 114 -6.60 -12.59 -8.33
CA ASN A 114 -7.94 -12.65 -8.92
C ASN A 114 -8.99 -12.91 -7.85
N PHE A 115 -9.78 -11.89 -7.52
CA PHE A 115 -10.99 -12.04 -6.71
C PHE A 115 -12.15 -12.43 -7.63
N ALA A 116 -12.93 -13.44 -7.26
CA ALA A 116 -14.14 -13.77 -8.00
C ALA A 116 -15.08 -12.54 -8.01
N GLN A 117 -15.70 -12.28 -9.16
CA GLN A 117 -16.70 -11.23 -9.25
C GLN A 117 -17.94 -11.68 -8.48
N VAL A 118 -18.50 -10.80 -7.65
CA VAL A 118 -19.79 -11.07 -7.01
C VAL A 118 -20.85 -10.82 -8.09
N THR A 119 -21.35 -11.88 -8.71
CA THR A 119 -22.51 -11.77 -9.60
C THR A 119 -23.71 -11.38 -8.74
N PRO A 120 -24.38 -10.23 -8.99
CA PRO A 120 -25.63 -9.93 -8.31
C PRO A 120 -26.63 -11.06 -8.57
N PRO A 121 -27.42 -11.51 -7.59
CA PRO A 121 -28.55 -12.37 -7.88
C PRO A 121 -29.47 -11.65 -8.89
N ALA A 122 -29.87 -12.39 -9.93
CA ALA A 122 -30.79 -11.93 -10.97
C ALA A 122 -32.17 -11.56 -10.39
#